data_AF-A0A521RUE5-F1
#
_entry.id   AF-A0A521RUE5-F1
#
_cell.length_a   1.000
_cell.length_b   1.000
_cell.length_c   1.000
_cell.angle_alpha   90.00
_cell.angle_beta   90.00
_cell.angle_gamma   90.00
#
_symmetry.space_group_name_H-M   'P 1'
#
loop_
_entity.id
_entity.type
_entity.pdbx_description
1 polymer ?
#
loop_
_entity_poly.entity_id
_entity_poly.type
_entity_poly.pdbx_seq_one_letter_code
_entity_poly.pdbx_strand_id
1 'polypeptide(L)' 'MEIADVQKFLAGNHRGVLVVRKRDGWPQITLVTPGIDAAGRVIITSRGTTYKLKNIRRDPRV' A
#
# COMPACT_ATOMS: atom_id res chain seq x y z
N MET A 1 5.69 -2.11 -20.27
CA MET A 1 4.55 -2.66 -19.51
C MET A 1 3.66 -1.48 -19.21
N GLU A 2 2.43 -1.53 -19.70
CA GLU A 2 1.46 -0.45 -19.51
C GLU A 2 0.81 -0.56 -18.13
N ILE A 3 0.27 0.54 -17.61
CA ILE A 3 -0.39 0.54 -16.29
C ILE A 3 -1.56 -0.46 -16.24
N ALA A 4 -2.23 -0.66 -17.38
CA ALA A 4 -3.33 -1.61 -17.54
C ALA A 4 -2.88 -3.06 -17.32
N ASP A 5 -1.66 -3.41 -17.73
CA ASP A 5 -1.10 -4.74 -17.51
C ASP A 5 -0.90 -5.01 -16.02
N VAL A 6 -0.44 -4.01 -15.27
CA VAL A 6 -0.24 -4.08 -13.82
C VAL A 6 -1.57 -4.18 -13.09
N GLN A 7 -2.58 -3.39 -13.48
CA GLN A 7 -3.92 -3.46 -12.91
C GLN A 7 -4.55 -4.85 -13.10
N LYS A 8 -4.42 -5.41 -14.31
CA LYS A 8 -4.89 -6.77 -14.61
C LYS A 8 -4.18 -7.83 -13.77
N PHE A 9 -2.86 -7.69 -13.58
CA PHE A 9 -2.11 -8.58 -12.69
C PHE A 9 -2.60 -8.48 -11.24
N LEU A 10 -2.76 -7.27 -10.70
CA LEU A 10 -3.19 -7.04 -9.32
C LEU A 10 -4.62 -7.52 -9.04
N ALA A 11 -5.49 -7.58 -10.05
CA ALA A 11 -6.84 -8.14 -9.92
C ALA A 11 -6.85 -9.63 -9.48
N GLY A 12 -5.81 -10.39 -9.83
CA GLY A 12 -5.66 -11.80 -9.42
C GLY A 12 -4.58 -12.05 -8.36
N ASN A 13 -3.83 -11.02 -7.95
CA ASN A 13 -2.66 -11.16 -7.08
C ASN A 13 -2.77 -10.26 -5.85
N HIS A 14 -3.12 -10.85 -4.71
CA HIS A 14 -3.42 -10.13 -3.47
C HIS A 14 -2.31 -10.19 -2.41
N ARG A 15 -1.08 -10.54 -2.79
CA ARG A 15 0.07 -10.56 -1.88
C ARG A 15 0.89 -9.29 -2.09
N GLY A 16 0.79 -8.35 -1.16
CA GLY A 16 1.49 -7.07 -1.25
C GLY A 16 2.39 -6.82 -0.05
N VAL A 17 3.37 -5.94 -0.25
CA VAL A 17 4.22 -5.38 0.79
C VAL A 17 4.08 -3.87 0.75
N LEU A 18 3.67 -3.29 1.88
CA LEU A 18 3.63 -1.84 2.04
C LEU A 18 4.89 -1.38 2.77
N VAL A 19 5.59 -0.41 2.19
CA VAL A 19 6.74 0.25 2.79
C VAL A 19 6.34 1.68 3.14
N VAL A 20 6.56 2.07 4.39
CA VAL A 20 6.33 3.44 4.88
C VAL A 20 7.57 3.89 5.64
N ARG A 21 7.76 5.20 5.81
CA ARG A 21 8.93 5.74 6.52
C ARG A 21 8.63 5.96 8.00
N LYS A 22 9.50 5.46 8.88
CA LYS A 22 9.53 5.77 10.32
C LYS A 22 10.05 7.20 10.54
N ARG A 23 10.06 7.67 11.80
CA ARG A 23 10.42 9.07 12.13
C ARG A 23 11.90 9.35 11.82
N ASP A 24 12.73 8.35 12.00
CA ASP A 24 14.17 8.31 11.69
C ASP A 24 14.46 8.06 10.19
N GLY A 25 13.42 8.01 9.35
CA GLY A 25 13.56 7.74 7.91
C GLY A 25 13.68 6.25 7.54
N TRP A 26 13.90 5.34 8.52
CA TRP A 26 14.02 3.92 8.23
C TRP A 26 12.70 3.33 7.72
N PRO A 27 12.73 2.34 6.81
CA PRO A 27 11.52 1.67 6.36
C PRO A 27 10.84 0.89 7.50
N GLN A 28 9.52 1.00 7.56
CA GLN A 28 8.65 0.02 8.19
C GLN A 28 7.98 -0.78 7.07
N ILE A 29 8.11 -2.09 7.14
CA ILE A 29 7.61 -3.03 6.13
C ILE A 29 6.42 -3.78 6.73
N THR A 30 5.35 -3.96 5.97
CA THR A 30 4.17 -4.71 6.43
C THR A 30 3.51 -5.46 5.28
N LEU A 31 3.18 -6.74 5.48
CA LEU A 31 2.38 -7.50 4.53
C LEU A 31 0.95 -6.95 4.48
N VAL A 32 0.41 -6.85 3.27
CA VAL A 32 -0.92 -6.30 2.99
C VAL A 32 -1.63 -7.11 1.92
N THR A 33 -2.95 -7.01 1.90
CA THR A 33 -3.80 -7.55 0.85
C THR A 33 -4.31 -6.38 0.01
N PRO A 34 -3.64 -6.02 -1.10
CA PRO A 34 -4.10 -4.93 -1.97
C PRO A 34 -5.27 -5.39 -2.85
N GLY A 35 -6.16 -4.45 -3.13
CA GLY A 35 -7.18 -4.56 -4.18
C GLY A 35 -7.03 -3.44 -5.21
N ILE A 36 -7.78 -3.53 -6.31
CA ILE A 36 -7.94 -2.47 -7.31
C ILE A 36 -9.38 -1.96 -7.24
N ASP A 37 -9.55 -0.64 -7.17
CA ASP A 37 -10.87 -0.01 -7.25
C ASP A 37 -11.33 0.23 -8.71
N ALA A 38 -12.56 0.70 -8.89
CA ALA A 38 -13.13 0.96 -10.21
C ALA A 38 -12.37 2.05 -11.01
N ALA A 39 -11.57 2.89 -10.35
CA ALA A 39 -10.73 3.89 -11.00
C ALA A 39 -9.30 3.37 -11.30
N GLY A 40 -9.04 2.09 -11.04
CA GLY A 40 -7.75 1.46 -11.28
C GLY A 40 -6.67 1.78 -10.23
N ARG A 41 -7.07 2.29 -9.05
CA ARG A 41 -6.15 2.63 -7.96
C ARG A 41 -5.95 1.43 -7.04
N VAL A 42 -4.74 1.30 -6.50
CA VAL A 42 -4.43 0.33 -5.45
C VAL A 42 -5.06 0.79 -4.14
N ILE A 43 -5.88 -0.07 -3.54
CA ILE A 43 -6.52 0.17 -2.25
C ILE A 43 -6.06 -0.83 -1.20
N ILE A 44 -5.85 -0.35 0.03
CA ILE A 44 -5.53 -1.16 1.20
C ILE A 44 -6.39 -0.66 2.36
N THR A 45 -7.03 -1.57 3.08
CA THR A 45 -7.77 -1.24 4.31
C THR A 45 -6.89 -1.45 5.54
N SER A 46 -7.08 -0.62 6.57
CA SER A 46 -6.37 -0.79 7.83
C SER A 46 -7.15 -0.26 9.02
N ARG A 47 -6.86 -0.80 10.20
CA ARG A 47 -7.42 -0.29 11.45
C ARG A 47 -6.75 1.04 11.81
N GLY A 48 -7.54 2.00 12.29
CA GLY A 48 -7.12 3.38 12.55
C GLY A 48 -5.91 3.57 13.48
N THR A 49 -5.63 2.59 14.35
CA THR A 49 -4.57 2.64 15.38
C THR A 49 -3.25 1.99 14.93
N THR A 50 -3.13 1.58 13.68
CA THR A 50 -1.94 0.84 13.21
C THR A 50 -0.71 1.73 13.00
N TYR A 51 0.48 1.18 13.23
CA TYR A 51 1.76 1.89 13.02
C TYR A 51 1.93 2.38 11.57
N LYS A 52 1.46 1.60 10.58
CA LYS A 52 1.47 2.00 9.17
C LYS A 52 0.69 3.31 8.94
N LEU A 53 -0.49 3.47 9.56
CA LEU A 53 -1.25 4.72 9.45
C LEU A 53 -0.59 5.87 10.20
N LYS A 54 -0.05 5.62 11.40
CA LYS A 54 0.72 6.65 12.14
C LYS A 54 1.89 7.18 11.30
N ASN A 55 2.59 6.30 10.60
CA ASN A 55 3.73 6.66 9.77
C ASN A 55 3.30 7.33 8.45
N ILE A 56 2.26 6.85 7.76
CA ILE A 56 1.68 7.49 6.56
C ILE A 56 1.16 8.90 6.85
N ARG A 57 0.49 9.10 7.98
CA ARG A 57 0.00 10.44 8.38
C ARG A 57 1.12 11.44 8.60
N ARG A 58 2.30 10.97 9.01
CA ARG A 58 3.50 11.82 9.19
C ARG A 58 4.21 12.05 7.86
N ASP A 59 4.38 10.99 7.06
CA ASP A 59 5.03 11.02 5.76
C ASP A 59 4.17 10.24 4.75
N PRO A 60 3.41 10.94 3.88
CA PRO A 60 2.43 10.30 3.00
C PRO A 60 3.08 9.61 1.79
N ARG A 61 4.41 9.67 1.64
CA ARG A 61 5.12 8.98 0.57
C ARG A 61 5.10 7.47 0.85
N VAL A 62 4.45 6.74 -0.05
CA VAL A 62 4.34 5.27 -0.11
C VAL A 62 4.93 4.73 -1.39
#